data_AF-A0A973A9P7-F1
#
_entry.id   AF-A0A973A9P7-F1
#
_cell.length_a   1.000
_cell.length_b   1.000
_cell.length_c   1.000
_cell.angle_alpha   90.00
_cell.angle_beta   90.00
_cell.angle_gamma   90.00
#
_symmetry.space_group_name_H-M   'P 1'
#
loop_
_entity.id
_entity.type
_entity.pdbx_description
1 polymer ?
#
loop_
_entity_poly.entity_id
_entity_poly.type
_entity_poly.pdbx_seq_one_letter_code
_entity_poly.pdbx_strand_id
1 'polypeptide(L)'
;MVILVNRVFPFASVIRLSQHYNVTLAKPESPTQTRYFSYMLTLPIPDGGVLTEEGLARAKKDVAFLSDTGNQEDAKVVSDIQAAIGSGVNTHYRFGRFESAIRHLHRYLALHLQKLDECERDTIKIVESGYSTSPPKSN
;
A
#
# COMPACT_ATOMS: atom_id res chain seq x y z
N MET A 1 -11.03 -20.36 12.10
CA MET A 1 -9.94 -19.40 11.80
C MET A 1 -10.55 -18.23 11.05
N VAL A 2 -10.40 -17.00 11.56
CA VAL A 2 -10.89 -15.80 10.87
C VAL A 2 -9.68 -14.98 10.47
N ILE A 3 -9.44 -14.87 9.16
CA ILE A 3 -8.47 -13.94 8.59
C ILE A 3 -9.27 -12.79 8.00
N LEU A 4 -9.00 -11.57 8.46
CA LEU A 4 -9.59 -10.36 7.88
C LEU A 4 -8.47 -9.52 7.29
N VAL A 5 -8.51 -9.33 5.97
CA VAL A 5 -7.58 -8.47 5.23
C VAL A 5 -8.27 -7.16 4.92
N ASN A 6 -7.74 -6.06 5.44
CA ASN A 6 -8.20 -4.72 5.13
C ASN A 6 -7.08 -3.96 4.39
N ARG A 7 -7.35 -3.55 3.15
CA ARG A 7 -6.43 -2.76 2.33
C ARG A 7 -6.86 -1.30 2.43
N VAL A 8 -6.05 -0.48 3.09
CA VAL A 8 -6.28 0.96 3.25
C VAL A 8 -5.45 1.68 2.19
N PHE A 9 -6.12 2.12 1.13
CA PHE A 9 -5.50 2.88 0.05
C PHE A 9 -4.83 4.16 0.61
N PRO A 10 -3.61 4.52 0.17
CA PRO A 10 -2.86 3.93 -0.95
C PRO A 10 -1.89 2.82 -0.58
N PHE A 11 -1.39 2.78 0.66
CA PHE A 11 -0.17 2.03 0.97
C PHE A 11 -0.25 1.13 2.20
N ALA A 12 -1.33 1.17 2.96
CA ALA A 12 -1.44 0.44 4.21
C ALA A 12 -2.28 -0.84 4.05
N SER A 13 -1.91 -1.87 4.78
CA SER A 13 -2.66 -3.11 4.92
C SER A 13 -2.75 -3.45 6.40
N VAL A 14 -3.94 -3.81 6.86
CA VAL A 14 -4.18 -4.32 8.21
C VAL A 14 -4.77 -5.70 8.08
N ILE A 15 -4.03 -6.70 8.53
CA ILE A 15 -4.44 -8.09 8.51
C ILE A 15 -4.65 -8.53 9.95
N ARG A 16 -5.88 -8.92 10.27
CA ARG A 16 -6.19 -9.58 11.55
C ARG A 16 -6.07 -11.08 11.35
N LEU A 17 -5.16 -11.69 12.09
CA LEU A 17 -4.99 -13.14 12.17
C LEU A 17 -5.51 -13.67 13.51
N SER A 18 -5.41 -14.98 13.68
CA SER A 18 -5.94 -15.67 14.86
C SER A 18 -5.23 -15.28 16.16
N GLN A 19 -3.94 -14.92 16.10
CA GLN A 19 -3.11 -14.66 17.28
C GLN A 19 -2.50 -13.25 17.32
N HIS A 20 -2.54 -12.51 16.21
CA HIS A 20 -1.91 -11.19 16.09
C HIS A 20 -2.56 -10.36 14.97
N TYR A 21 -2.25 -9.07 14.95
CA TYR A 21 -2.42 -8.21 13.79
C TYR A 21 -1.07 -8.05 13.08
N ASN A 22 -1.12 -8.07 11.76
CA ASN A 22 -0.03 -7.65 10.90
C ASN A 22 -0.43 -6.34 10.21
N VAL A 23 0.29 -5.27 10.51
CA VAL A 23 0.13 -3.97 9.85
C VAL A 23 1.31 -3.77 8.92
N THR A 24 1.05 -3.68 7.62
CA THR A 24 2.09 -3.48 6.61
C THR A 24 1.92 -2.13 5.92
N LEU A 25 3.01 -1.37 5.81
CA LEU A 25 3.08 -0.11 5.08
C LEU A 25 4.00 -0.26 3.86
N ALA A 26 3.52 0.10 2.68
CA ALA A 26 4.26 0.06 1.43
C ALA A 26 4.84 1.44 1.10
N LYS A 27 6.16 1.59 1.17
CA LYS A 27 6.85 2.82 0.77
C LYS A 27 7.44 2.67 -0.63
N PRO A 28 7.01 3.47 -1.62
CA PRO A 28 7.69 3.49 -2.91
C PRO A 28 9.09 4.08 -2.75
N GLU A 29 10.12 3.37 -3.24
CA GLU A 29 11.50 3.85 -3.32
C GLU A 29 11.87 4.28 -4.73
N SER A 30 11.29 3.61 -5.74
CA SER A 30 11.39 3.95 -7.17
C SER A 30 10.15 3.45 -7.91
N PRO A 31 9.97 3.74 -9.21
CA PRO A 31 8.84 3.21 -9.99
C PRO A 31 8.74 1.67 -10.02
N THR A 32 9.84 0.96 -9.76
CA THR A 32 9.90 -0.52 -9.80
C THR A 32 10.29 -1.14 -8.45
N GLN A 33 10.46 -0.32 -7.40
CA GLN A 33 10.91 -0.79 -6.09
C GLN A 33 10.04 -0.24 -4.97
N THR A 34 9.57 -1.14 -4.11
CA THR A 34 8.76 -0.81 -2.93
C THR A 34 9.37 -1.49 -1.71
N ARG A 35 9.62 -0.71 -0.65
CA ARG A 35 10.02 -1.22 0.65
C ARG A 35 8.79 -1.38 1.54
N TYR A 36 8.67 -2.54 2.16
CA TYR A 36 7.60 -2.84 3.09
C TYR A 36 8.09 -2.70 4.54
N PHE A 37 7.28 -2.05 5.37
CA PHE A 37 7.44 -2.01 6.83
C PHE A 37 6.33 -2.81 7.47
N SER A 38 6.67 -3.85 8.23
CA SER A 38 5.71 -4.74 8.85
C SER A 38 5.77 -4.64 10.37
N TYR A 39 4.63 -4.34 10.98
CA TYR A 39 4.45 -4.27 12.43
C TYR A 39 3.56 -5.41 12.88
N MET A 40 4.09 -6.24 13.78
CA MET A 40 3.35 -7.34 14.39
C MET A 40 2.83 -6.88 15.75
N LEU A 41 1.51 -6.83 15.89
CA LEU A 41 0.84 -6.36 17.10
C LEU A 41 0.08 -7.53 17.74
N THR A 42 0.18 -7.70 19.04
CA THR A 42 -0.63 -8.68 19.76
C THR A 42 -2.10 -8.28 19.74
N LEU A 43 -2.99 -9.26 19.88
CA LEU A 43 -4.42 -8.96 20.04
C LEU A 43 -4.66 -8.10 21.30
N PRO A 44 -5.67 -7.22 21.28
CA PRO A 44 -6.03 -6.46 22.46
C PRO A 44 -6.44 -7.41 23.59
N ILE A 45 -5.93 -7.15 24.79
CA ILE A 45 -6.25 -7.93 25.97
C ILE A 45 -7.56 -7.37 26.54
N PRO A 46 -8.60 -8.20 26.71
CA PRO A 46 -9.82 -7.78 27.38
C PRO A 46 -9.49 -7.20 28.76
N ASP A 47 -10.16 -6.11 29.13
CA ASP A 47 -10.09 -5.49 30.47
C ASP A 47 -8.71 -4.95 30.89
N GLY A 48 -7.78 -4.74 29.95
CA GLY A 48 -6.48 -4.14 30.24
C GLY A 48 -5.53 -5.05 31.02
N GLY A 49 -5.77 -6.37 31.00
CA GLY A 49 -4.89 -7.36 31.61
C GLY A 49 -3.48 -7.40 31.02
N VAL A 50 -2.60 -8.18 31.63
CA VAL A 50 -1.20 -8.35 31.20
C VAL A 50 -1.09 -9.48 30.18
N LEU A 51 -0.26 -9.29 29.15
CA LEU A 51 0.00 -10.32 28.14
C LEU A 51 0.70 -11.52 28.79
N THR A 52 0.12 -12.71 28.68
CA THR A 52 0.75 -13.94 29.17
C THR A 52 1.92 -14.36 28.28
N GLU A 53 2.95 -14.95 28.87
CA GLU A 53 4.11 -15.46 28.13
C GLU A 53 3.71 -16.48 27.06
N GLU A 54 2.74 -17.35 27.37
CA GLU A 54 2.17 -18.30 26.42
C GLU A 54 1.45 -17.62 25.25
N GLY A 55 0.71 -16.54 25.51
CA GLY A 55 0.04 -15.74 24.49
C GLY A 55 1.05 -15.08 23.54
N LEU A 56 2.12 -14.53 24.10
CA LEU A 56 3.22 -13.97 23.33
C LEU A 56 3.95 -15.05 22.51
N ALA A 57 4.21 -16.23 23.08
CA ALA A 57 4.86 -17.34 22.38
C ALA A 57 4.01 -17.85 21.20
N ARG A 58 2.70 -17.98 21.38
CA ARG A 58 1.76 -18.34 20.29
C ARG A 58 1.77 -17.30 19.17
N ALA A 59 1.71 -16.01 19.50
CA ALA A 59 1.75 -14.94 18.51
C ALA A 59 3.08 -14.95 17.73
N LYS A 60 4.22 -15.12 18.39
CA LYS A 60 5.54 -15.20 17.73
C LYS A 60 5.64 -16.40 16.79
N LYS A 61 5.10 -17.56 17.18
CA LYS A 61 5.07 -18.75 16.32
C LYS A 61 4.24 -18.52 15.06
N ASP A 62 3.09 -17.87 15.20
CA ASP A 62 2.20 -17.53 14.08
C ASP A 62 2.87 -16.54 13.10
N VAL A 63 3.58 -15.54 13.62
CA VAL A 63 4.39 -14.61 12.82
C VAL A 63 5.46 -15.34 12.01
N ALA A 64 6.22 -16.23 12.65
CA ALA A 64 7.32 -16.97 12.00
C ALA A 64 6.80 -17.84 10.84
N PHE A 65 5.64 -18.47 11.03
CA PHE A 65 5.01 -19.27 9.97
C PHE A 65 4.67 -18.42 8.73
N LEU A 66 4.15 -17.20 8.92
CA LEU A 66 3.79 -16.32 7.80
C LEU A 66 5.00 -15.69 7.12
N SER A 67 6.04 -15.35 7.88
CA SER A 67 7.25 -14.74 7.32
C SER A 67 8.04 -15.70 6.45
N ASP A 68 8.11 -16.97 6.86
CA ASP A 68 8.99 -17.94 6.22
C ASP A 68 8.44 -18.48 4.91
N THR A 69 7.11 -18.53 4.74
CA THR A 69 6.49 -19.09 3.53
C THR A 69 5.77 -18.03 2.70
N GLY A 70 4.73 -17.39 3.25
CA GLY A 70 3.82 -16.54 2.46
C GLY A 70 4.48 -15.30 1.89
N ASN A 71 5.23 -14.56 2.70
CA ASN A 71 5.83 -13.29 2.24
C ASN A 71 6.90 -13.51 1.15
N GLN A 72 7.63 -14.63 1.19
CA GLN A 72 8.65 -14.95 0.20
C GLN A 72 8.02 -15.35 -1.14
N GLU A 73 6.94 -16.14 -1.07
CA GLU A 73 6.16 -16.52 -2.25
C GLU A 73 5.57 -15.28 -2.95
N ASP A 74 4.93 -14.38 -2.19
CA ASP A 74 4.36 -13.14 -2.72
C ASP A 74 5.45 -12.25 -3.35
N ALA A 75 6.59 -12.08 -2.66
CA ALA A 75 7.70 -11.28 -3.16
C ALA A 75 8.26 -11.82 -4.48
N LYS A 76 8.36 -13.15 -4.62
CA LYS A 76 8.80 -13.78 -5.87
C LYS A 76 7.80 -13.52 -6.99
N VAL A 77 6.51 -13.75 -6.76
CA VAL A 77 5.46 -13.55 -7.78
C VAL A 77 5.42 -12.10 -8.25
N VAL A 78 5.48 -11.13 -7.33
CA VAL A 78 5.50 -9.70 -7.67
C VAL A 78 6.74 -9.34 -8.49
N SER A 79 7.91 -9.88 -8.14
CA SER A 79 9.15 -9.63 -8.87
C SER A 79 9.10 -10.19 -10.30
N ASP A 80 8.56 -11.41 -10.46
CA ASP A 80 8.40 -12.04 -11.77
C ASP A 80 7.40 -11.26 -12.65
N ILE A 81 6.30 -10.77 -12.07
CA ILE A 81 5.33 -9.90 -12.76
C ILE A 81 5.99 -8.60 -13.21
N GLN A 82 6.75 -7.95 -12.33
CA GLN A 82 7.45 -6.70 -12.65
C GLN A 82 8.47 -6.89 -13.78
N ALA A 83 9.20 -8.00 -13.78
CA ALA A 83 10.12 -8.36 -14.87
C ALA A 83 9.38 -8.60 -16.19
N ALA A 84 8.24 -9.30 -16.16
CA ALA A 84 7.41 -9.53 -17.33
C ALA A 84 6.82 -8.22 -17.91
N ILE A 85 6.42 -7.28 -17.06
CA ILE A 85 5.98 -5.94 -17.48
C ILE A 85 7.12 -5.18 -18.20
N GLY A 86 8.33 -5.24 -17.65
CA GLY A 86 9.51 -4.60 -18.24
C GLY A 86 9.93 -5.19 -19.60
N SER A 87 9.51 -6.40 -19.94
CA SER A 87 9.88 -7.06 -21.20
C SER A 87 9.28 -6.43 -22.46
N GLY A 88 8.21 -5.65 -22.33
CA GLY A 88 7.52 -5.00 -23.45
C GLY A 88 6.76 -5.94 -24.41
N VAL A 89 6.72 -7.25 -24.12
CA VAL A 89 6.04 -8.25 -24.98
C VAL A 89 4.50 -8.15 -24.89
N ASN A 90 3.99 -7.66 -23.76
CA ASN A 90 2.55 -7.55 -23.50
C ASN A 90 2.03 -6.12 -23.75
N THR A 91 0.94 -5.98 -24.50
CA THR A 91 0.26 -4.69 -24.74
C THR A 91 -0.81 -4.37 -23.70
N HIS A 92 -1.40 -5.39 -23.07
CA HIS A 92 -2.43 -5.23 -22.03
C HIS A 92 -2.45 -6.44 -21.08
N TYR A 93 -2.91 -6.22 -19.85
CA TYR A 93 -3.18 -7.28 -18.86
C TYR A 93 -4.68 -7.46 -18.66
N ARG A 94 -5.12 -8.70 -18.49
CA ARG A 94 -6.52 -9.04 -18.22
C ARG A 94 -6.64 -9.66 -16.84
N PHE A 95 -7.54 -9.10 -16.04
CA PHE A 95 -7.83 -9.63 -14.72
C PHE A 95 -8.82 -10.79 -14.79
N GLY A 96 -8.54 -11.83 -14.02
CA GLY A 96 -9.37 -13.03 -13.88
C GLY A 96 -10.72 -12.74 -13.21
N ARG A 97 -11.58 -13.77 -13.20
CA ARG A 97 -12.94 -13.69 -12.63
C ARG A 97 -12.95 -13.27 -11.16
N PHE A 98 -11.94 -13.67 -10.38
CA PHE A 98 -11.87 -13.45 -8.93
C PHE A 98 -10.99 -12.27 -8.50
N GLU A 99 -10.64 -11.39 -9.44
CA GLU A 99 -9.74 -10.25 -9.21
C GLU A 99 -10.51 -8.90 -9.15
N SER A 100 -11.74 -8.92 -8.62
CA SER A 100 -12.57 -7.72 -8.50
C SER A 100 -11.92 -6.63 -7.64
N ALA A 101 -11.18 -7.01 -6.59
CA ALA A 101 -10.46 -6.08 -5.74
C ALA A 101 -9.33 -5.34 -6.48
N ILE A 102 -8.59 -6.05 -7.35
CA ILE A 102 -7.53 -5.45 -8.18
C ILE A 102 -8.16 -4.48 -9.19
N ARG A 103 -9.27 -4.87 -9.81
CA ARG A 103 -10.05 -3.98 -10.69
C ARG A 103 -10.52 -2.71 -9.96
N HIS A 104 -10.99 -2.86 -8.72
CA HIS A 104 -11.38 -1.75 -7.87
C HIS A 104 -10.19 -0.83 -7.57
N LEU A 105 -9.04 -1.39 -7.21
CA LEU A 105 -7.80 -0.63 -7.01
C LEU A 105 -7.44 0.23 -8.23
N HIS A 106 -7.38 -0.37 -9.43
CA HIS A 106 -7.03 0.37 -10.66
C HIS A 106 -8.03 1.48 -10.99
N ARG A 107 -9.34 1.24 -10.78
CA ARG A 107 -10.37 2.26 -10.98
C ARG A 107 -10.15 3.48 -10.07
N TYR A 108 -9.91 3.25 -8.79
CA TYR A 108 -9.73 4.34 -7.84
C TYR A 108 -8.37 5.02 -8.00
N LEU A 109 -7.31 4.27 -8.32
CA LEU A 109 -6.01 4.85 -8.64
C LEU A 109 -6.11 5.84 -9.80
N ALA A 110 -6.75 5.46 -10.92
CA ALA A 110 -6.95 6.34 -12.06
C ALA A 110 -7.73 7.61 -11.69
N LEU A 111 -8.80 7.46 -10.90
CA LEU A 111 -9.61 8.58 -10.42
C LEU A 111 -8.81 9.53 -9.50
N HIS A 112 -7.96 8.99 -8.64
CA HIS A 112 -7.12 9.80 -7.74
C HIS A 112 -5.98 10.51 -8.49
N LEU A 113 -5.38 9.87 -9.49
CA LEU A 113 -4.38 10.49 -10.36
C LEU A 113 -4.99 11.67 -11.14
N GLN A 114 -6.19 11.51 -11.71
CA GLN A 114 -6.87 12.62 -12.38
C GLN A 114 -7.11 13.82 -11.45
N LYS A 115 -7.57 13.56 -10.21
CA LYS A 115 -7.78 14.61 -9.21
C LYS A 115 -6.47 15.29 -8.81
N LEU A 116 -5.37 14.54 -8.75
CA LEU A 116 -4.05 15.09 -8.48
C LEU A 116 -3.63 16.04 -9.61
N ASP A 117 -3.78 15.62 -10.88
CA ASP A 117 -3.46 16.44 -12.05
C ASP A 117 -4.31 17.74 -12.12
N GLU A 118 -5.58 17.67 -11.73
CA GLU A 118 -6.45 18.85 -11.59
C GLU A 118 -5.92 19.80 -10.50
N CYS A 119 -5.60 19.27 -9.31
CA CYS A 119 -5.10 20.06 -8.19
C CYS A 119 -3.73 20.70 -8.46
N GLU A 120 -2.81 19.98 -9.10
CA GLU A 120 -1.49 20.49 -9.48
C GLU A 120 -1.60 21.62 -10.50
N ARG A 121 -2.47 21.49 -11.51
CA ARG A 121 -2.72 22.55 -12.49
C ARG A 121 -3.30 23.82 -11.87
N ASP A 122 -4.22 23.66 -10.92
CA ASP A 122 -4.78 24.82 -10.21
C ASP A 122 -3.74 25.50 -9.32
N THR A 123 -2.84 24.74 -8.71
CA THR A 123 -1.72 25.28 -7.94
C THR A 123 -0.76 26.10 -8.84
N ILE A 124 -0.43 25.59 -10.03
CA ILE A 124 0.43 26.30 -10.98
C ILE A 124 -0.20 27.63 -11.42
N LYS A 125 -1.50 27.64 -11.74
CA LYS A 125 -2.22 28.88 -12.12
C LYS A 125 -2.19 29.94 -11.00
N ILE A 126 -2.30 29.53 -9.74
CA ILE A 126 -2.23 30.45 -8.59
C ILE A 126 -0.83 31.07 -8.50
N VAL A 127 0.23 30.27 -8.69
CA VAL A 127 1.61 30.76 -8.67
C VAL A 127 1.87 31.73 -9.82
N GLU A 128 1.46 31.40 -11.05
CA GLU A 128 1.63 32.27 -12.22
C GLU A 128 0.85 33.59 -12.10
N SER A 129 -0.35 33.56 -11.54
CA SER A 129 -1.14 34.77 -11.28
C SER A 129 -0.52 35.65 -10.17
N GLY A 130 0.22 35.06 -9.22
CA GLY A 130 0.88 35.78 -8.14
C GLY A 130 2.17 36.51 -8.56
N TYR A 131 2.81 36.08 -9.66
CA TYR A 131 4.01 36.73 -10.21
C TYR A 131 3.70 37.87 -11.19
N SER A 132 2.42 38.11 -11.53
CA SER A 132 1.99 39.23 -12.38
C SER A 132 1.73 40.50 -11.56
N THR A 133 2.73 41.02 -10.86
CA THR A 133 2.71 42.42 -10.39
C THR A 133 3.53 43.27 -11.35
N SER A 134 2.82 44.06 -12.15
CA SER A 134 3.30 45.03 -13.15
C SER A 134 4.57 45.78 -12.72
N PRO A 135 5.54 46.04 -13.62
CA PRO A 135 6.69 46.87 -13.28
C PRO A 135 6.24 48.31 -12.98
N PRO A 136 6.92 49.03 -12.05
CA PRO A 136 6.57 50.40 -11.72
C PRO A 136 6.75 51.29 -12.96
N LYS A 137 5.72 52.05 -13.31
CA LYS A 137 5.78 53.06 -14.36
C LYS A 137 6.85 54.09 -13.98
N SER A 138 7.91 54.18 -14.76
CA SER A 138 8.89 55.25 -14.67
C SER A 138 8.24 56.56 -15.11
N ASN A 139 8.22 57.56 -14.22
CA ASN A 139 7.98 58.96 -14.55
C ASN A 139 9.26 59.60 -15.10
#